data_AF-A0A6J4U1A2-F1
#
_entry.id   AF-A0A6J4U1A2-F1
#
_cell.length_a   1.000
_cell.length_b   1.000
_cell.length_c   1.000
_cell.angle_alpha   90.00
_cell.angle_beta   90.00
_cell.angle_gamma   90.00
#
_symmetry.space_group_name_H-M   'P 1'
#
loop_
_entity.id
_entity.type
_entity.pdbx_description
1 polymer ?
#
loop_
_entity_poly.entity_id
_entity_poly.type
_entity_poly.pdbx_seq_one_letter_code
_entity_poly.pdbx_strand_id
1 'polypeptide(L)'
;MDEETGEGSADPIEQLVEYLEPTLLEILARVDAEEFTTAQFIEVLQTDPDGDAAYHEALRRWGEDERYAKMVVHGQVIPLILRRSDRVEWAGYAHGEEDEFGVPAWWTVTRQ
;
A
#
# COMPACT_ATOMS: atom_id res chain seq x y z
N MET A 1 33.76 21.71 13.95
CA MET A 1 33.83 20.44 14.68
C MET A 1 32.70 20.49 15.69
N ASP A 2 31.52 19.95 15.41
CA ASP A 2 31.17 18.96 14.39
C ASP A 2 29.77 19.26 13.83
N GLU A 3 29.68 19.39 12.51
CA GLU A 3 28.41 19.26 11.79
C GLU A 3 28.11 17.77 11.77
N GLU A 4 27.18 17.32 12.62
CA GLU A 4 26.67 15.96 12.53
C GLU A 4 25.82 15.84 11.27
N THR A 5 26.45 15.39 10.20
CA THR A 5 25.80 14.91 8.98
C THR A 5 24.95 13.70 9.35
N GLY A 6 23.66 13.94 9.60
CA GLY A 6 22.64 12.89 9.71
C GLY A 6 22.41 12.22 8.37
N GLU A 7 23.36 11.40 7.93
CA GLU A 7 23.24 10.54 6.77
C GLU A 7 22.33 9.34 7.09
N GLY A 8 21.08 9.41 6.61
CA GLY A 8 20.61 8.42 5.65
C GLY A 8 20.02 7.10 6.13
N SER A 9 19.18 7.07 7.18
CA SER A 9 18.14 6.02 7.21
C SER A 9 16.94 6.53 6.41
N ALA A 10 16.65 5.93 5.26
CA ALA A 10 15.43 6.22 4.51
C ALA A 10 14.19 6.11 5.43
N ASP A 11 13.17 6.94 5.21
CA ASP A 11 11.90 6.85 5.94
C ASP A 11 11.39 5.39 5.95
N PRO A 12 11.10 4.77 7.11
CA PRO A 12 10.59 3.40 7.18
C PRO A 12 9.39 3.15 6.26
N ILE A 13 8.53 4.16 6.06
CA ILE A 13 7.41 4.07 5.12
C ILE A 13 7.93 3.96 3.69
N GLU A 14 8.88 4.82 3.29
CA GLU A 14 9.47 4.77 1.94
C GLU A 14 10.20 3.45 1.70
N GLN A 15 10.89 2.88 2.70
CA GLN A 15 11.51 1.56 2.57
C GLN A 15 10.47 0.45 2.30
N LEU A 16 9.31 0.51 2.95
CA LEU A 16 8.21 -0.42 2.69
C LEU A 16 7.57 -0.17 1.31
N VAL A 17 7.47 1.09 0.89
CA VAL A 17 6.99 1.45 -0.46
C VAL A 17 7.92 0.87 -1.51
N GLU A 18 9.23 1.14 -1.43
CA GLU A 18 10.24 0.62 -2.36
C GLU A 18 10.21 -0.92 -2.44
N TYR A 19 9.92 -1.58 -1.31
CA TYR A 19 9.81 -3.03 -1.27
C TYR A 19 8.52 -3.56 -1.92
N LEU A 20 7.37 -2.99 -1.57
CA LEU A 20 6.06 -3.54 -1.95
C LEU A 20 5.61 -3.09 -3.34
N GLU A 21 6.10 -1.94 -3.80
CA GLU A 21 5.69 -1.29 -5.06
C GLU A 21 5.76 -2.21 -6.29
N PRO A 22 6.86 -2.95 -6.57
CA PRO A 22 6.93 -3.77 -7.77
C PRO A 22 5.82 -4.84 -7.84
N THR A 23 5.62 -5.59 -6.74
CA THR A 23 4.58 -6.62 -6.65
C THR A 23 3.19 -6.02 -6.72
N LEU A 24 2.98 -4.90 -6.04
CA LEU A 24 1.69 -4.21 -6.02
C LEU A 24 1.31 -3.71 -7.42
N LEU A 25 2.24 -3.09 -8.14
CA LEU A 25 2.01 -2.60 -9.50
C LEU A 25 1.79 -3.72 -10.51
N GLU A 26 2.42 -4.89 -10.33
CA GLU A 26 2.15 -6.06 -11.16
C GLU A 26 0.72 -6.59 -10.97
N ILE A 27 0.24 -6.65 -9.74
CA ILE A 27 -1.12 -7.10 -9.44
C ILE A 27 -2.14 -6.05 -9.89
N LEU A 28 -1.86 -4.77 -9.65
CA LEU A 28 -2.67 -3.65 -10.15
C LEU A 28 -2.83 -3.69 -11.69
N ALA A 29 -1.82 -4.18 -12.42
CA ALA A 29 -1.88 -4.35 -13.87
C ALA A 29 -2.99 -5.31 -14.33
N ARG A 30 -3.39 -6.23 -13.46
CA ARG A 30 -4.28 -7.36 -13.75
C ARG A 30 -5.70 -7.10 -13.22
N VAL A 31 -5.92 -5.99 -12.52
CA VAL A 31 -7.23 -5.61 -11.98
C VAL A 31 -8.16 -5.26 -13.15
N ASP A 32 -9.23 -6.04 -13.28
CA ASP A 32 -10.31 -5.84 -14.26
C ASP A 32 -11.56 -5.31 -13.54
N ALA A 33 -11.45 -4.09 -13.02
CA ALA A 33 -12.53 -3.38 -12.34
C ALA A 33 -12.51 -1.91 -12.76
N GLU A 34 -13.67 -1.26 -12.78
CA GLU A 34 -13.72 0.20 -13.03
C GLU A 34 -13.28 0.99 -11.80
N GLU A 35 -13.64 0.50 -10.61
CA GLU A 35 -13.32 1.12 -9.32
C GLU A 35 -13.09 0.03 -8.27
N PHE A 36 -12.30 0.34 -7.25
CA PHE A 36 -12.10 -0.51 -6.09
C PHE A 36 -11.73 0.31 -4.85
N THR A 37 -11.93 -0.27 -3.66
CA THR A 37 -11.43 0.28 -2.41
C THR A 37 -10.03 -0.21 -2.08
N THR A 38 -9.28 0.52 -1.26
CA THR A 38 -8.00 0.03 -0.72
C THR A 38 -8.12 -1.37 -0.10
N ALA A 39 -9.19 -1.62 0.65
CA ALA A 39 -9.46 -2.92 1.27
C ALA A 39 -9.67 -4.04 0.24
N GLN A 40 -10.51 -3.81 -0.77
CA GLN A 40 -10.73 -4.76 -1.87
C GLN A 40 -9.44 -5.07 -2.63
N PHE A 41 -8.60 -4.06 -2.85
CA PHE A 41 -7.32 -4.27 -3.51
C PHE A 41 -6.34 -5.10 -2.65
N ILE A 42 -6.36 -4.93 -1.32
CA ILE A 42 -5.59 -5.78 -0.39
C ILE A 42 -6.09 -7.22 -0.42
N GLU A 43 -7.41 -7.45 -0.49
CA GLU A 43 -7.96 -8.79 -0.65
C GLU A 43 -7.44 -9.44 -1.95
N VAL A 44 -7.44 -8.71 -3.06
CA VAL A 44 -6.87 -9.18 -4.34
C VAL A 44 -5.38 -9.47 -4.19
N LEU A 45 -4.61 -8.57 -3.57
CA LEU A 45 -3.17 -8.72 -3.31
C LEU A 45 -2.88 -10.03 -2.56
N GLN A 46 -3.70 -10.36 -1.57
CA GLN A 46 -3.55 -11.58 -0.76
C GLN A 46 -4.03 -12.87 -1.45
N THR A 47 -4.73 -12.78 -2.58
CA THR A 47 -5.11 -13.96 -3.38
C THR A 47 -4.00 -14.42 -4.33
N ASP A 48 -3.06 -13.53 -4.68
CA ASP A 48 -1.87 -13.85 -5.46
C ASP A 48 -0.75 -14.34 -4.52
N PRO A 49 -0.14 -15.53 -4.75
CA PRO A 49 0.87 -16.06 -3.84
C PRO A 49 2.09 -15.15 -3.63
N ASP A 50 2.52 -14.42 -4.66
CA ASP A 50 3.65 -13.49 -4.55
C ASP A 50 3.20 -12.20 -3.85
N GLY A 51 1.96 -11.75 -4.12
CA GLY A 51 1.32 -10.65 -3.42
C GLY A 51 1.14 -10.88 -1.92
N ASP A 52 0.64 -12.05 -1.53
CA ASP A 52 0.44 -12.44 -0.14
C ASP A 52 1.77 -12.53 0.62
N ALA A 53 2.78 -13.13 0.00
CA ALA A 53 4.12 -13.21 0.57
C ALA A 53 4.75 -11.83 0.78
N ALA A 54 4.62 -10.93 -0.20
CA ALA A 54 5.13 -9.56 -0.12
C ALA A 54 4.38 -8.74 0.94
N TYR A 55 3.06 -8.88 1.02
CA TYR A 55 2.24 -8.23 2.06
C TYR A 55 2.66 -8.65 3.47
N HIS A 56 2.77 -9.97 3.73
CA HIS A 56 3.19 -10.47 5.03
C HIS A 56 4.64 -10.09 5.37
N GLU A 57 5.53 -10.06 4.38
CA GLU A 57 6.90 -9.59 4.58
C GLU A 57 6.95 -8.09 4.87
N ALA A 58 6.11 -7.27 4.25
CA ALA A 58 6.00 -5.86 4.59
C ALA A 58 5.56 -5.66 6.05
N LEU A 59 4.59 -6.44 6.53
CA LEU A 59 4.19 -6.43 7.95
C LEU A 59 5.34 -6.85 8.87
N ARG A 60 6.09 -7.90 8.52
CA ARG A 60 7.26 -8.34 9.30
C ARG A 60 8.37 -7.28 9.36
N ARG A 61 8.60 -6.58 8.25
CA ARG A 61 9.62 -5.52 8.14
C ARG A 61 9.30 -4.28 8.95
N TRP A 62 8.01 -3.98 9.15
CA TRP A 62 7.61 -2.91 10.08
C TRP A 62 8.09 -3.21 11.51
N GLY A 63 8.05 -4.47 11.93
CA GLY A 63 8.70 -4.94 13.16
C GLY A 63 7.95 -4.65 14.47
N GLU A 64 6.85 -3.90 14.44
CA GLU A 64 5.97 -3.67 15.59
C GLU A 64 4.79 -4.67 15.66
N ASP A 65 3.85 -4.43 16.57
CA ASP A 65 2.61 -5.18 16.70
C ASP A 65 1.87 -5.31 15.37
N GLU A 66 1.32 -6.49 15.10
CA GLU A 66 0.68 -6.81 13.82
C GLU A 66 -0.46 -5.84 13.48
N ARG A 67 -1.23 -5.39 14.47
CA ARG A 67 -2.31 -4.43 14.25
C ARG A 67 -1.75 -3.08 13.81
N TYR A 68 -0.69 -2.60 14.47
CA TYR A 68 -0.01 -1.36 14.07
C TYR A 68 0.61 -1.46 12.68
N ALA A 69 1.27 -2.58 12.36
CA ALA A 69 1.82 -2.82 11.04
C ALA A 69 0.74 -2.75 9.96
N LYS A 70 -0.44 -3.35 10.20
CA LYS A 70 -1.59 -3.26 9.28
C LYS A 70 -2.09 -1.83 9.13
N MET A 71 -2.19 -1.06 10.21
CA MET A 71 -2.60 0.36 10.12
C MET A 71 -1.68 1.17 9.22
N VAL A 72 -0.36 0.95 9.30
CA VAL A 72 0.62 1.64 8.46
C VAL A 72 0.56 1.15 7.01
N VAL A 73 0.52 -0.17 6.80
CA VAL A 73 0.50 -0.73 5.44
C VAL A 73 -0.79 -0.35 4.70
N HIS A 74 -1.94 -0.45 5.35
CA HIS A 74 -3.26 -0.17 4.77
C HIS A 74 -3.52 1.32 4.63
N GLY A 75 -3.14 2.11 5.64
CA GLY A 75 -3.44 3.54 5.71
C GLY A 75 -2.41 4.44 5.01
N GLN A 76 -1.18 3.97 4.82
CA GLN A 76 -0.09 4.80 4.32
C GLN A 76 0.66 4.17 3.15
N VAL A 77 1.23 2.98 3.30
CA VAL A 77 2.13 2.38 2.29
C VAL A 77 1.39 2.09 0.99
N ILE A 78 0.31 1.30 1.05
CA ILE A 78 -0.47 0.93 -0.15
C ILE A 78 -1.10 2.16 -0.80
N PRO A 79 -1.77 3.08 -0.07
CA PRO A 79 -2.27 4.32 -0.66
C PRO A 79 -1.19 5.20 -1.29
N LEU A 80 0.02 5.25 -0.71
CA LEU A 80 1.12 6.02 -1.29
C LEU A 80 1.60 5.41 -2.62
N ILE A 81 1.72 4.08 -2.71
CA ILE A 81 2.02 3.39 -3.96
C ILE A 81 0.93 3.66 -5.00
N LEU A 82 -0.35 3.54 -4.63
CA LEU A 82 -1.46 3.78 -5.55
C LEU A 82 -1.48 5.23 -6.05
N ARG A 83 -1.16 6.22 -5.20
CA ARG A 83 -1.01 7.64 -5.63
C ARG A 83 0.13 7.88 -6.61
N ARG A 84 1.18 7.05 -6.58
CA ARG A 84 2.33 7.13 -7.51
C ARG A 84 2.08 6.43 -8.83
N SER A 85 1.02 5.63 -8.91
CA SER A 85 0.68 4.86 -10.11
C SER A 85 -0.15 5.68 -11.09
N ASP A 86 0.23 5.67 -12.37
CA ASP A 86 -0.56 6.26 -13.45
C ASP A 86 -1.77 5.39 -13.88
N ARG A 87 -2.00 4.24 -13.21
CA ARG A 87 -3.10 3.33 -13.54
C ARG A 87 -4.39 3.61 -12.78
N VAL A 88 -4.33 4.37 -11.71
CA VAL A 88 -5.48 4.66 -10.87
C VAL A 88 -5.48 6.10 -10.42
N GLU A 89 -6.68 6.63 -10.23
CA GLU A 89 -6.89 7.95 -9.68
C GLU A 89 -7.60 7.85 -8.33
N TRP A 90 -7.22 8.70 -7.39
CA TRP A 90 -7.89 8.79 -6.11
C TRP A 90 -9.31 9.37 -6.29
N ALA A 91 -10.33 8.62 -5.90
CA ALA A 91 -11.74 8.96 -6.11
C ALA A 91 -12.48 9.42 -4.84
N GLY A 92 -11.82 9.41 -3.69
CA GLY A 92 -12.41 9.87 -2.44
C GLY A 92 -12.14 8.95 -1.26
N TYR A 93 -12.63 9.34 -0.08
CA TYR A 93 -12.75 8.43 1.06
C TYR A 93 -13.97 7.52 0.87
N ALA A 94 -13.81 6.24 1.14
CA ALA A 94 -14.88 5.26 1.09
C ALA A 94 -15.68 5.26 2.41
N HIS A 95 -16.45 6.33 2.62
CA HIS A 95 -17.30 6.46 3.81
C HIS A 95 -18.38 5.35 3.83
N GLY A 96 -18.29 4.43 4.80
CA GLY A 96 -19.24 3.33 4.97
C GLY A 96 -18.69 1.94 4.61
N GLU A 97 -17.51 1.87 4.00
CA GLU A 97 -16.77 0.62 3.82
C GLU A 97 -15.98 0.30 5.10
N GLU A 98 -16.02 -0.96 5.53
CA GLU A 98 -15.37 -1.42 6.76
C GLU A 98 -13.92 -1.85 6.48
N ASP A 99 -12.97 -1.21 7.16
CA ASP A 99 -11.59 -1.65 7.27
C ASP A 99 -11.18 -1.45 8.75
N GLU A 100 -10.74 -2.52 9.42
CA GLU A 100 -10.39 -2.46 10.84
C GLU A 100 -9.08 -1.68 11.11
N PHE A 101 -8.29 -1.44 10.07
CA PHE A 101 -6.92 -0.93 10.14
C PHE A 101 -6.76 0.46 9.50
N GLY A 102 -7.69 0.91 8.67
CA GLY A 102 -7.60 2.23 8.02
C GLY A 102 -8.94 2.82 7.60
N VAL A 103 -8.90 4.05 7.07
CA VAL A 103 -10.04 4.60 6.32
C VAL A 103 -9.80 4.23 4.85
N PRO A 104 -10.59 3.33 4.26
CA PRO A 104 -10.40 2.93 2.88
C PRO A 104 -10.63 4.13 1.95
N ALA A 105 -9.86 4.18 0.87
CA ALA A 105 -10.06 5.14 -0.21
C ALA A 105 -10.68 4.41 -1.41
N TRP A 106 -11.51 5.12 -2.17
CA TRP A 106 -11.94 4.70 -3.50
C TRP A 106 -10.86 5.07 -4.52
N TRP A 107 -10.65 4.17 -5.48
CA TRP A 107 -9.74 4.32 -6.60
C TRP A 107 -10.49 4.00 -7.89
N THR A 108 -10.35 4.86 -8.90
CA THR A 108 -10.89 4.62 -10.24
C THR A 108 -9.76 4.17 -11.15
N VAL A 109 -9.96 3.10 -11.91
CA VAL A 109 -8.97 2.60 -12.87
C VAL A 109 -8.95 3.52 -14.10
N THR A 110 -7.77 4.08 -14.37
CA THR A 110 -7.54 4.93 -15.52
C THR A 110 -7.53 4.04 -16.77
N ARG A 111 -8.48 4.26 -17.68
CA ARG A 111 -8.48 3.58 -18.99
C ARG A 111 -7.29 4.08 -19.80
N GLN A 112 -6.28 3.24 -20.00
CA GLN A 112 -5.21 3.45 -20.96
C GLN A 112 -5.61 3.02 -22.36
#